data_AF-A0A530ZP12-F1
#
_entry.id   AF-A0A530ZP12-F1
#
_cell.length_a   1.000
_cell.length_b   1.000
_cell.length_c   1.000
_cell.angle_alpha   90.00
_cell.angle_beta   90.00
_cell.angle_gamma   90.00
#
_symmetry.space_group_name_H-M   'P 1'
#
loop_
_entity.id
_entity.type
_entity.pdbx_description
1 polymer ?
#
loop_
_entity_poly.entity_id
_entity_poly.type
_entity_poly.pdbx_seq_one_letter_code
_entity_poly.pdbx_strand_id
1 'polypeptide(L)'
;VHIGHSTGGGEVARYVARYGGEGRVAKAVLIGAVPPIMVKTDSNPGGLPIEVFDGFRAALVANRAQFYRDVPAGPFYGFNREGAKVSQGAVDNWWRQGMMGGAKAHYDCIKAFSET
;
A
#
# COMPACT_ATOMS: atom_id res chain seq x y z
N VAL A 1 -13.42 9.21 16.16
CA VAL A 1 -12.79 7.88 16.01
C VAL A 1 -12.23 7.81 14.61
N HIS A 2 -10.98 7.38 14.42
CA HIS A 2 -10.35 7.25 13.10
C HIS A 2 -10.14 5.78 12.77
N ILE A 3 -10.47 5.38 11.54
CA ILE A 3 -10.39 3.99 11.08
C ILE A 3 -9.60 4.01 9.78
N GLY A 4 -8.48 3.31 9.75
CA GLY A 4 -7.56 3.27 8.62
C GLY A 4 -7.31 1.83 8.16
N HIS A 5 -7.45 1.60 6.86
CA HIS A 5 -7.11 0.33 6.21
C HIS A 5 -5.89 0.50 5.30
N SER A 6 -4.98 -0.47 5.28
CA SER A 6 -3.78 -0.44 4.43
C SER A 6 -2.98 0.86 4.63
N THR A 7 -2.68 1.59 3.56
CA THR A 7 -1.99 2.90 3.62
C THR A 7 -2.73 3.93 4.49
N GLY A 8 -4.07 3.90 4.51
CA GLY A 8 -4.87 4.80 5.34
C GLY A 8 -4.64 4.60 6.85
N GLY A 9 -4.16 3.43 7.27
CA GLY A 9 -3.71 3.23 8.65
C GLY A 9 -2.48 4.06 9.02
N GLY A 10 -1.59 4.32 8.07
CA GLY A 10 -0.46 5.23 8.23
C GLY A 10 -0.91 6.67 8.45
N GLU A 11 -1.94 7.12 7.71
CA GLU A 11 -2.54 8.44 7.91
C GLU A 11 -3.17 8.57 9.30
N VAL A 12 -3.92 7.55 9.74
CA VAL A 12 -4.49 7.52 11.08
C VAL A 12 -3.40 7.57 12.15
N ALA A 13 -2.39 6.72 12.04
CA ALA A 13 -1.29 6.70 13.01
C ALA A 13 -0.56 8.05 13.09
N ARG A 14 -0.25 8.65 11.92
CA ARG A 14 0.43 9.95 11.85
C ARG A 14 -0.44 11.07 12.41
N TYR A 15 -1.73 11.09 12.10
CA TYR A 15 -2.66 12.11 12.58
C TYR A 15 -2.84 12.03 14.10
N VAL A 16 -3.05 10.84 14.65
CA VAL A 16 -3.19 10.63 16.10
C VAL A 16 -1.95 11.10 16.83
N ALA A 17 -0.76 10.73 16.35
CA ALA A 17 0.49 11.10 16.99
C ALA A 17 0.76 12.61 16.99
N ARG A 18 0.35 13.33 15.92
CA ARG A 18 0.62 14.77 15.77
C ARG A 18 -0.49 15.68 16.30
N TYR A 19 -1.74 15.25 16.16
CA TYR A 19 -2.91 16.10 16.32
C TYR A 19 -4.00 15.46 17.20
N GLY A 20 -3.74 14.28 17.77
CA GLY A 20 -4.71 13.55 18.59
C GLY A 20 -4.93 14.11 20.00
N GLY A 21 -4.09 15.05 20.44
CA GLY A 21 -4.21 15.73 21.73
C GLY A 21 -5.54 16.48 21.89
N GLU A 22 -5.79 16.97 23.10
CA GLU A 22 -6.98 17.78 23.43
C GLU A 22 -8.32 17.06 23.16
N GLY A 23 -8.34 15.73 23.20
CA GLY A 23 -9.55 14.94 22.97
C GLY A 23 -10.02 14.91 21.51
N ARG A 24 -9.23 15.40 20.55
CA ARG A 24 -9.56 15.38 19.12
C ARG A 24 -9.71 13.97 18.57
N VAL A 25 -9.04 12.99 19.18
CA VAL A 25 -9.17 11.58 18.81
C VAL A 25 -9.64 10.74 19.99
N ALA A 26 -10.88 10.26 19.89
CA ALA A 26 -11.44 9.35 20.88
C ALA A 26 -10.85 7.91 20.81
N LYS A 27 -10.65 7.38 19.59
CA LYS A 27 -10.11 6.02 19.31
C LYS A 27 -9.48 5.97 17.92
N ALA A 28 -8.54 5.03 17.72
CA ALA A 28 -7.93 4.69 16.45
C ALA A 28 -8.05 3.19 16.16
N VAL A 29 -8.37 2.82 14.92
CA VAL A 29 -8.47 1.42 14.47
C VAL A 29 -7.63 1.25 13.21
N LEU A 30 -6.72 0.28 13.22
CA LEU A 30 -5.81 -0.02 12.12
C LEU A 30 -6.10 -1.42 11.59
N ILE A 31 -6.50 -1.54 10.32
CA ILE A 31 -6.94 -2.79 9.70
C ILE A 31 -6.00 -3.13 8.55
N GLY A 32 -5.23 -4.22 8.66
CA GLY A 32 -4.26 -4.61 7.62
C GLY A 32 -3.35 -3.44 7.21
N ALA A 33 -2.93 -2.64 8.19
CA ALA A 33 -2.31 -1.35 7.97
C ALA A 33 -0.80 -1.45 7.75
N VAL A 34 -0.26 -0.46 7.04
CA VAL A 34 1.17 -0.35 6.71
C VAL A 34 2.10 -0.18 7.93
N PRO A 35 1.77 0.63 8.96
CA PRO A 35 2.66 0.81 10.10
C PRO A 35 2.99 -0.50 10.82
N PRO A 36 4.22 -0.65 11.36
CA PRO A 36 5.23 0.40 11.52
C PRO A 36 5.99 0.74 10.23
N ILE A 37 6.46 -0.25 9.46
CA ILE A 37 7.06 -0.12 8.12
C ILE A 37 6.93 -1.47 7.39
N MET A 38 6.92 -1.48 6.05
CA MET A 38 6.91 -2.74 5.29
C MET A 38 8.31 -3.23 4.89
N VAL A 39 9.29 -2.32 4.73
CA VAL A 39 10.63 -2.73 4.28
C VAL A 39 11.38 -3.48 5.36
N LYS A 40 12.21 -4.43 4.92
CA LYS A 40 13.16 -5.14 5.75
C LYS A 40 14.27 -4.20 6.22
N THR A 41 14.53 -4.20 7.52
CA THR A 41 15.66 -3.50 8.15
C THR A 41 16.21 -4.39 9.27
N ASP A 42 17.32 -3.99 9.89
CA ASP A 42 17.83 -4.67 11.09
C ASP A 42 16.81 -4.69 12.25
N SER A 43 15.99 -3.64 12.35
CA SER A 43 14.90 -3.52 13.34
C SER A 43 13.56 -4.10 12.86
N ASN A 44 13.45 -4.49 11.60
CA ASN A 44 12.28 -5.15 10.99
C ASN A 44 12.72 -6.32 10.09
N PRO A 45 13.32 -7.39 10.65
CA PRO A 45 13.95 -8.44 9.85
C PRO A 45 12.96 -9.30 9.03
N GLY A 46 11.67 -9.28 9.40
CA GLY A 46 10.59 -9.96 8.67
C GLY A 46 9.94 -9.14 7.56
N GLY A 47 10.39 -7.90 7.32
CA GLY A 47 9.90 -7.04 6.25
C GLY A 47 10.23 -7.56 4.85
N LEU A 48 9.68 -6.89 3.85
CA LEU A 48 9.97 -7.17 2.44
C LEU A 48 11.31 -6.58 2.01
N PRO A 49 12.10 -7.26 1.18
CA PRO A 49 13.33 -6.70 0.60
C PRO A 49 13.07 -5.37 -0.12
N ILE A 50 14.02 -4.43 -0.07
CA ILE A 50 13.87 -3.10 -0.70
C ILE A 50 13.63 -3.21 -2.21
N GLU A 51 14.18 -4.25 -2.82
CA GLU A 51 14.11 -4.58 -4.24
C GLU A 51 12.67 -4.80 -4.71
N VAL A 52 11.76 -5.23 -3.83
CA VAL A 52 10.33 -5.33 -4.14
C VAL A 52 9.75 -3.96 -4.45
N PHE A 53 10.07 -2.97 -3.61
CA PHE A 53 9.59 -1.59 -3.76
C PHE A 53 10.27 -0.87 -4.92
N ASP A 54 11.58 -1.10 -5.12
CA ASP A 54 12.31 -0.60 -6.30
C ASP A 54 11.76 -1.18 -7.60
N GLY A 55 11.44 -2.47 -7.61
CA GLY A 55 10.77 -3.12 -8.74
C GLY A 55 9.42 -2.48 -9.06
N PHE A 56 8.61 -2.15 -8.04
CA PHE A 56 7.34 -1.44 -8.24
C PHE A 56 7.54 -0.04 -8.77
N ARG A 57 8.52 0.71 -8.25
CA ARG A 57 8.88 2.04 -8.76
C ARG A 57 9.28 1.98 -10.23
N ALA A 58 10.16 1.04 -10.59
CA ALA A 58 10.62 0.86 -11.97
C ALA A 58 9.46 0.46 -12.90
N ALA A 59 8.62 -0.51 -12.51
CA ALA A 59 7.48 -0.96 -13.30
C ALA A 59 6.44 0.15 -13.51
N LEU A 60 6.16 0.95 -12.47
CA LEU A 60 5.24 2.09 -12.57
C LEU A 60 5.76 3.15 -13.54
N VAL A 61 7.05 3.47 -13.49
CA VAL A 61 7.68 4.44 -14.41
C VAL A 61 7.68 3.91 -15.85
N ALA A 62 8.03 2.64 -16.04
CA ALA A 62 8.12 2.03 -17.36
C ALA A 62 6.74 1.91 -18.04
N ASN A 63 5.74 1.41 -17.32
CA ASN A 63 4.39 1.27 -17.83
C ASN A 63 3.38 1.23 -16.69
N ARG A 64 2.95 2.41 -16.24
CA ARG A 64 1.93 2.55 -15.20
C ARG A 64 0.67 1.74 -15.50
N ALA A 65 0.17 1.75 -16.74
CA ALA A 65 -1.07 1.07 -17.07
C ALA A 65 -0.97 -0.45 -16.86
N GLN A 66 0.16 -1.05 -17.23
CA GLN A 66 0.42 -2.48 -17.03
C GLN A 66 0.74 -2.82 -15.57
N PHE A 67 1.51 -1.98 -14.87
CA PHE A 67 1.73 -2.12 -13.42
C PHE A 67 0.39 -2.18 -12.66
N TYR A 68 -0.58 -1.35 -13.05
CA TYR A 68 -1.92 -1.36 -12.44
C TYR A 68 -2.78 -2.58 -12.83
N ARG A 69 -2.29 -3.49 -13.67
CA ARG A 69 -2.90 -4.81 -13.95
C ARG A 69 -2.16 -5.91 -13.21
N ASP A 70 -0.84 -5.88 -13.22
CA ASP A 70 0.00 -6.97 -12.74
C ASP A 70 -0.05 -7.13 -11.22
N VAL A 71 -0.06 -6.03 -10.46
CA VAL A 71 -0.09 -6.09 -9.00
C VAL A 71 -1.33 -6.83 -8.43
N PRO A 72 -2.57 -6.53 -8.84
CA PRO A 72 -3.78 -7.21 -8.34
C PRO A 72 -3.97 -8.57 -8.97
N ALA A 73 -3.51 -8.78 -10.21
CA ALA A 73 -3.51 -10.10 -10.85
C ALA A 73 -2.47 -11.03 -10.21
N GLY A 74 -1.45 -10.47 -9.56
CA GLY A 74 -0.40 -11.20 -8.88
C GLY A 74 -0.55 -11.15 -7.35
N PRO A 75 0.44 -10.57 -6.64
CA PRO A 75 0.59 -10.77 -5.19
C PRO A 75 -0.45 -10.06 -4.34
N PHE A 76 -1.06 -8.96 -4.80
CA PHE A 76 -1.86 -8.10 -3.92
C PHE A 76 -3.13 -8.79 -3.40
N TYR A 77 -3.81 -9.54 -4.27
CA TYR A 77 -4.94 -10.40 -3.87
C TYR A 77 -4.53 -11.88 -3.70
N GLY A 78 -3.23 -12.19 -3.79
CA GLY A 78 -2.72 -13.56 -3.74
C GLY A 78 -3.12 -14.42 -4.94
N PHE A 79 -3.49 -13.79 -6.07
CA PHE A 79 -3.86 -14.48 -7.30
C PHE A 79 -2.68 -15.16 -8.00
N ASN A 80 -1.44 -14.86 -7.58
CA ASN A 80 -0.24 -15.60 -7.97
C ASN A 80 -0.04 -16.94 -7.22
N ARG A 81 -0.90 -17.30 -6.26
CA ARG A 81 -0.78 -18.56 -5.50
C ARG A 81 -1.37 -19.74 -6.27
N GLU A 82 -0.83 -20.92 -6.04
CA GLU A 82 -1.37 -22.16 -6.61
C GLU A 82 -2.83 -22.37 -6.22
N GLY A 83 -3.67 -22.73 -7.19
CA GLY A 83 -5.11 -22.94 -6.99
C GLY A 83 -5.94 -21.67 -6.79
N ALA A 84 -5.34 -20.48 -6.87
CA ALA A 84 -6.08 -19.24 -6.70
C ALA A 84 -7.09 -19.01 -7.83
N LYS A 85 -8.35 -18.73 -7.47
CA LYS A 85 -9.37 -18.31 -8.43
C LYS A 85 -9.25 -16.81 -8.69
N VAL A 86 -8.64 -16.46 -9.82
CA VAL A 86 -8.49 -15.05 -10.24
C VAL A 86 -9.85 -14.42 -10.49
N SER A 87 -10.08 -13.24 -9.90
CA SER A 87 -11.26 -12.42 -10.17
C SER A 87 -10.91 -11.29 -11.12
N GLN A 88 -11.19 -11.47 -12.40
CA GLN A 88 -10.87 -10.47 -13.42
C GLN A 88 -11.58 -9.13 -13.15
N GLY A 89 -12.84 -9.16 -12.71
CA GLY A 89 -13.57 -7.94 -12.34
C GLY A 89 -12.91 -7.16 -11.19
N ALA A 90 -12.27 -7.84 -10.24
CA ALA A 90 -11.51 -7.18 -9.18
C ALA A 90 -10.25 -6.50 -9.73
N VAL A 91 -9.52 -7.18 -10.62
CA VAL A 91 -8.34 -6.62 -11.31
C VAL A 91 -8.72 -5.40 -12.15
N ASP A 92 -9.79 -5.49 -12.94
CA ASP A 92 -10.30 -4.40 -13.79
C ASP A 92 -10.72 -3.19 -12.96
N ASN A 93 -11.43 -3.42 -11.86
CA ASN A 93 -11.88 -2.38 -10.95
C ASN A 93 -10.72 -1.70 -10.21
N TRP A 94 -9.69 -2.46 -9.85
CA TRP A 94 -8.47 -1.90 -9.25
C TRP A 94 -7.70 -1.05 -10.25
N TRP A 95 -7.54 -1.53 -11.48
CA TRP A 95 -6.95 -0.75 -12.57
C TRP A 95 -7.72 0.55 -12.83
N ARG A 96 -9.06 0.50 -12.92
CA ARG A 96 -9.90 1.69 -13.13
C ARG A 96 -9.62 2.76 -12.07
N GLN A 97 -9.61 2.38 -10.79
CA GLN A 97 -9.30 3.30 -9.69
C GLN A 97 -7.85 3.79 -9.74
N GLY A 98 -6.91 2.88 -9.95
CA GLY A 98 -5.49 3.18 -10.07
C GLY A 98 -5.17 4.13 -11.23
N MET A 99 -5.93 4.10 -12.32
CA MET A 99 -5.73 5.03 -13.43
C MET A 99 -6.33 6.42 -13.20
N MET A 100 -7.23 6.59 -12.24
CA MET A 100 -7.78 7.90 -11.86
C MET A 100 -6.79 8.76 -11.05
N GLY A 101 -5.74 8.17 -10.48
CA GLY A 101 -4.74 8.89 -9.67
C GLY A 101 -3.63 9.57 -10.48
N GLY A 102 -2.72 10.26 -9.79
CA GLY A 102 -1.53 10.88 -10.40
C GLY A 102 -0.32 9.96 -10.41
N ALA A 103 0.42 9.88 -11.52
CA ALA A 103 1.57 8.97 -11.64
C ALA A 103 2.67 9.28 -10.62
N LYS A 104 2.97 10.58 -10.42
CA LYS A 104 3.93 11.02 -9.40
C LYS A 104 3.46 10.66 -7.99
N ALA A 105 2.20 10.94 -7.66
CA ALA A 105 1.66 10.60 -6.34
C ALA A 105 1.74 9.09 -6.07
N HIS A 106 1.52 8.26 -7.09
CA HIS A 106 1.63 6.82 -6.97
C HIS A 106 3.08 6.35 -6.77
N TYR A 107 4.02 6.94 -7.51
CA TYR A 107 5.45 6.69 -7.31
C TYR A 107 5.90 7.05 -5.89
N ASP A 108 5.53 8.24 -5.41
CA ASP A 108 5.89 8.73 -4.07
C ASP A 108 5.21 7.88 -2.98
N CYS A 109 3.98 7.40 -3.21
CA CYS A 109 3.28 6.50 -2.30
C CYS A 109 4.04 5.19 -2.07
N ILE A 110 4.69 4.63 -3.10
CA ILE A 110 5.52 3.41 -2.96
C ILE A 110 6.62 3.61 -1.92
N LYS A 111 7.25 4.79 -1.91
CA LYS A 111 8.26 5.15 -0.90
C LYS A 111 7.66 5.31 0.50
N ALA A 112 6.45 5.88 0.59
CA ALA A 112 5.83 6.15 1.87
C ALA A 112 5.57 4.87 2.70
N PHE A 113 5.16 3.76 2.08
CA PHE A 113 4.92 2.53 2.84
C PHE A 113 6.14 1.62 2.98
N SER A 114 7.20 1.83 2.19
CA SER A 114 8.48 1.14 2.38
C SER A 114 9.29 1.78 3.50
N GLU A 115 9.49 3.10 3.48
CA GLU A 115 10.61 3.77 4.15
C GLU A 115 10.22 4.86 5.17
N THR A 116 8.92 5.09 5.45
CA THR A 116 8.47 6.19 6.36
C THR A 116 7.54 5.75 7.46
#